data_AF-A0A2T4VRL4-F1
#
_entry.id   AF-A0A2T4VRL4-F1
#
_cell.length_a   1.000
_cell.length_b   1.000
_cell.length_c   1.000
_cell.angle_alpha   90.00
_cell.angle_beta   90.00
_cell.angle_gamma   90.00
#
_symmetry.space_group_name_H-M   'P 1'
#
loop_
_entity.id
_entity.type
_entity.pdbx_description
1 polymer ?
#
loop_
_entity_poly.entity_id
_entity_poly.type
_entity_poly.pdbx_seq_one_letter_code
_entity_poly.pdbx_strand_id
1 'polypeptide(L)'
;MLALAAPGTGCTEDEPYVRTLPPVDEPPFDYGLYCDAQGQPVNEEAPVLLVRRPSHLERVYADAQRGEARAQELFRHIEGTFVASGLYIADEVTSPRCLALPLPGCKPDWSFLDRLLPSHGPGAQRLREVMGTAFTERARVRGMRNALISSSVSALLAITVVKGQLKGAAAEGSAEGKAMVAATEGRTLVAATTEAEVLEARLAEAEAASPAARYPAEPSELARFRPSLQSPPTGVTAGDTLWGEYVAYWEQRYAEVAGQGPPSARPNAPKPPLKPKPPLKWEGYHVMRADFRRGTVFQGSVGQMLRRELELPEMVRRLLRGMRKPRLDENLGLKHPGSTSLTYPDQIAVDEATIGPGLRVRVETFSNKSHDFKGWSEKDIFNQVVADVKEAQVKYGGIVQVRRPGHPLFGQDVPVSRVHLVYDSETLTLRLKQEIAKVPSNNKINVEIHFHDVPPTP
;
A
#
# COMPACT_ATOMS: atom_id res chain seq x y z
N MET A 1 19.11 28.28 -0.89
CA MET A 1 18.88 26.98 -1.56
C MET A 1 19.72 25.98 -0.81
N LEU A 2 19.10 25.14 0.03
CA LEU A 2 19.77 23.95 0.55
C LEU A 2 20.06 23.05 -0.65
N ALA A 3 21.27 23.15 -1.18
CA ALA A 3 21.94 21.96 -1.62
C ALA A 3 22.26 21.21 -0.33
N LEU A 4 21.51 20.16 -0.02
CA LEU A 4 22.20 18.93 0.35
C LEU A 4 23.23 18.77 -0.76
N ALA A 5 24.48 19.18 -0.52
CA ALA A 5 25.51 19.16 -1.54
C ALA A 5 25.53 17.74 -2.10
N ALA A 6 25.12 17.62 -3.36
CA ALA A 6 25.41 16.46 -4.15
C ALA A 6 26.94 16.31 -4.14
N PRO A 7 27.50 15.14 -3.79
CA PRO A 7 28.81 14.84 -4.31
C PRO A 7 28.67 14.84 -5.83
N GLY A 8 29.44 15.71 -6.46
CA GLY A 8 29.49 15.82 -7.89
C GLY A 8 29.80 14.47 -8.52
N THR A 9 29.14 14.20 -9.63
CA THR A 9 29.73 13.55 -10.81
C THR A 9 30.84 12.55 -10.53
N GLY A 10 30.50 11.30 -10.23
CA GLY A 10 31.54 10.27 -10.17
C GLY A 10 31.01 8.95 -9.68
N CYS A 11 31.19 7.92 -10.49
CA CYS A 11 31.19 6.55 -10.01
C CYS A 11 32.17 6.40 -8.83
N THR A 12 31.96 5.36 -8.03
CA THR A 12 32.86 4.78 -7.02
C THR A 12 32.88 5.43 -5.63
N GLU A 13 32.74 4.54 -4.65
CA GLU A 13 33.28 4.55 -3.30
C GLU A 13 34.22 5.73 -3.01
N ASP A 14 33.68 6.79 -2.40
CA ASP A 14 34.25 7.57 -1.29
C ASP A 14 33.62 8.96 -1.25
N GLU A 15 32.68 9.19 -0.33
CA GLU A 15 32.61 10.45 0.42
C GLU A 15 31.90 10.30 1.78
N PRO A 16 32.36 11.00 2.84
CA PRO A 16 32.43 10.47 4.20
C PRO A 16 31.44 11.11 5.19
N TYR A 17 30.60 12.04 4.76
CA TYR A 17 29.91 12.95 5.69
C TYR A 17 28.76 12.31 6.48
N VAL A 18 28.15 11.25 5.95
CA VAL A 18 27.00 10.56 6.60
C VAL A 18 27.42 9.26 7.31
N ARG A 19 28.68 8.81 7.12
CA ARG A 19 29.19 7.58 7.74
C ARG A 19 29.66 7.74 9.19
N THR A 20 29.85 8.97 9.68
CA THR A 20 30.36 9.23 11.04
C THR A 20 29.68 10.43 11.72
N LEU A 21 28.35 10.52 11.67
CA LEU A 21 27.66 11.55 12.45
C LEU A 21 27.71 11.20 13.95
N PRO A 22 28.41 11.98 14.80
CA PRO A 22 28.52 11.67 16.23
C PRO A 22 27.16 11.79 16.92
N PRO A 23 26.94 11.10 18.06
CA PRO A 23 25.75 11.28 18.88
C PRO A 23 25.57 12.77 19.22
N VAL A 24 24.36 13.29 19.07
CA VAL A 24 24.05 14.68 19.41
C VAL A 24 23.50 14.70 20.84
N ASP A 25 24.09 15.53 21.69
CA ASP A 25 23.56 15.78 23.04
C ASP A 25 22.16 16.43 22.95
N GLU A 26 21.26 16.05 23.85
CA GLU A 26 19.90 16.60 23.97
C GLU A 26 19.83 17.54 25.19
N PRO A 27 20.20 18.83 25.03
CA PRO A 27 20.00 19.82 26.08
C PRO A 27 18.49 20.01 26.34
N PRO A 28 18.07 20.71 27.41
CA PRO A 28 16.68 21.08 27.59
C PRO A 28 16.11 21.77 26.34
N PHE A 29 14.85 21.47 26.03
CA PHE A 29 14.18 22.00 24.85
C PHE A 29 14.07 23.53 24.91
N ASP A 30 14.62 24.18 23.89
CA ASP A 30 14.49 25.62 23.65
C ASP A 30 14.37 25.86 22.14
N TYR A 31 13.33 26.57 21.72
CA TYR A 31 13.12 26.93 20.31
C TYR A 31 14.26 27.79 19.75
N GLY A 32 14.95 28.59 20.57
CA GLY A 32 16.08 29.42 20.16
C GLY A 32 17.30 28.64 19.67
N LEU A 33 17.36 27.32 19.94
CA LEU A 33 18.35 26.42 19.36
C LEU A 33 18.08 26.14 17.87
N TYR A 34 16.84 26.37 17.41
CA TYR A 34 16.37 25.93 16.11
C TYR A 34 15.86 27.07 15.24
N CYS A 35 15.10 27.99 15.81
CA CYS A 35 14.45 29.06 15.06
C CYS A 35 14.39 30.38 15.83
N ASP A 36 14.23 31.47 15.08
CA ASP A 36 13.85 32.77 15.62
C ASP A 36 12.38 32.79 16.09
N ALA A 37 11.90 33.95 16.58
CA ALA A 37 10.54 34.10 17.07
C ALA A 37 9.46 33.89 15.99
N GLN A 38 9.83 33.96 14.71
CA GLN A 38 8.96 33.77 13.55
C GLN A 38 8.96 32.33 13.05
N GLY A 39 9.77 31.44 13.64
CA GLY A 39 9.90 30.05 13.23
C GLY A 39 10.89 29.85 12.08
N GLN A 40 11.65 30.87 11.67
CA GLN A 40 12.70 30.71 10.67
C GLN A 40 13.95 30.09 11.30
N PRO A 41 14.62 29.14 10.63
CA PRO A 41 15.82 28.51 11.18
C PRO A 41 16.91 29.53 11.54
N VAL A 42 17.51 29.43 12.73
CA VAL A 42 18.57 30.36 13.18
C VAL A 42 19.86 30.22 12.37
N ASN A 43 20.07 29.06 11.74
CA ASN A 43 21.15 28.77 10.81
C ASN A 43 20.80 27.53 9.98
N GLU A 44 21.68 27.16 9.04
CA GLU A 44 21.45 26.02 8.13
C GLU A 44 21.53 24.65 8.83
N GLU A 45 22.19 24.56 9.98
CA GLU A 45 22.35 23.32 10.76
C GLU A 45 21.16 23.05 11.67
N ALA A 46 20.40 24.08 12.05
CA ALA A 46 19.31 24.00 13.00
C ALA A 46 18.23 22.95 12.62
N PRO A 47 17.76 22.85 11.36
CA PRO A 47 16.84 21.79 10.96
C PRO A 47 17.42 20.39 11.13
N VAL A 48 18.71 20.22 10.81
CA VAL A 48 19.44 18.94 10.96
C VAL A 48 19.57 18.58 12.44
N LEU A 49 19.93 19.54 13.29
CA LEU A 49 20.01 19.35 14.73
C LEU A 49 18.66 19.00 15.35
N LEU A 50 17.57 19.58 14.85
CA LEU A 50 16.23 19.28 15.33
C LEU A 50 15.81 17.84 15.00
N VAL A 51 15.96 17.40 13.76
CA VAL A 51 15.55 16.04 13.36
C VAL A 51 16.40 14.94 14.01
N ARG A 52 17.64 15.27 14.39
CA ARG A 52 18.56 14.37 15.10
C ARG A 52 18.32 14.28 16.61
N ARG A 53 17.43 15.10 17.17
CA ARG A 53 17.05 15.10 18.59
C ARG A 53 15.59 14.67 18.74
N PRO A 54 15.32 13.36 18.88
CA PRO A 54 13.97 12.82 18.89
C PRO A 54 12.98 13.57 19.79
N SER A 55 13.35 13.83 21.04
CA SER A 55 12.44 14.47 22.00
C SER A 55 12.04 15.88 21.56
N HIS A 56 12.95 16.60 20.91
CA HIS A 56 12.74 17.98 20.44
C HIS A 56 11.91 18.00 19.16
N LEU A 57 12.20 17.10 18.21
CA LEU A 57 11.41 16.97 16.99
C LEU A 57 9.94 16.69 17.32
N GLU A 58 9.69 15.72 18.20
CA GLU A 58 8.32 15.35 18.58
C GLU A 58 7.63 16.48 19.35
N ARG A 59 8.38 17.27 20.12
CA ARG A 59 7.85 18.45 20.79
C ARG A 59 7.42 19.54 19.80
N VAL A 60 8.28 19.90 18.84
CA VAL A 60 7.98 20.88 17.79
C VAL A 60 6.78 20.41 16.97
N TYR A 61 6.74 19.14 16.60
CA TYR A 61 5.58 18.59 15.89
C TYR A 61 4.29 18.70 16.70
N ALA A 62 4.31 18.31 17.98
CA ALA A 62 3.14 18.42 18.85
C ALA A 62 2.66 19.86 19.05
N ASP A 63 3.58 20.82 19.19
CA ASP A 63 3.27 22.25 19.27
C ASP A 63 2.68 22.79 17.95
N ALA A 64 3.22 22.37 16.80
CA ALA A 64 2.68 22.71 15.49
C ALA A 64 1.25 22.19 15.30
N GLN A 65 0.96 20.96 15.75
CA GLN A 65 -0.38 20.38 15.74
C GLN A 65 -1.36 21.11 16.69
N ARG A 66 -0.85 21.76 17.73
CA ARG A 66 -1.64 22.61 18.65
C ARG A 66 -1.90 24.01 18.09
N GLY A 67 -1.38 24.35 16.91
CA GLY A 67 -1.57 25.67 16.31
C GLY A 67 -0.53 26.71 16.74
N GLU A 68 0.58 26.29 17.33
CA GLU A 68 1.66 27.21 17.72
C GLU A 68 2.39 27.70 16.46
N ALA A 69 2.28 29.00 16.16
CA ALA A 69 2.69 29.56 14.87
C ALA A 69 4.20 29.37 14.59
N ARG A 70 5.04 29.51 15.62
CA ARG A 70 6.50 29.37 15.50
C ARG A 70 6.88 27.93 15.14
N ALA A 71 6.29 26.95 15.82
CA ALA A 71 6.47 25.54 15.53
C ALA A 71 5.91 25.13 14.16
N GLN A 72 4.75 25.68 13.76
CA GLN A 72 4.18 25.41 12.44
C GLN A 72 5.12 25.85 11.32
N GLU A 73 5.67 27.06 11.42
CA GLU A 73 6.58 27.58 10.41
C GLU A 73 7.90 26.83 10.37
N LEU A 74 8.47 26.52 11.54
CA LEU A 74 9.68 25.70 11.63
C LEU A 74 9.47 24.29 11.06
N PHE A 75 8.37 23.62 11.42
CA PHE A 75 8.08 22.27 10.94
C PHE A 75 7.80 22.25 9.43
N ARG A 76 7.11 23.27 8.90
CA ARG A 76 6.88 23.45 7.46
C ARG A 76 8.20 23.60 6.69
N HIS A 77 9.18 24.29 7.25
CA HIS A 77 10.52 24.40 6.66
C HIS A 77 11.22 23.03 6.55
N ILE A 78 11.12 22.22 7.60
CA ILE A 78 11.70 20.87 7.63
C ILE A 78 10.98 19.95 6.64
N GLU A 79 9.64 19.98 6.58
CA GLU A 79 8.86 19.25 5.59
C GLU A 79 9.31 19.61 4.17
N GLY A 80 9.50 20.89 3.87
CA GLY A 80 10.01 21.34 2.56
C GLY A 80 11.36 20.72 2.19
N THR A 81 12.24 20.56 3.18
CA THR A 81 13.57 19.92 2.98
C THR A 81 13.43 18.43 2.69
N PHE A 82 12.53 17.74 3.39
CA PHE A 82 12.25 16.31 3.16
C PHE A 82 11.56 16.07 1.81
N VAL A 83 10.65 16.96 1.40
CA VAL A 83 10.06 16.96 0.05
C VAL A 83 11.15 17.11 -1.01
N ALA A 84 12.02 18.12 -0.89
CA ALA A 84 13.11 18.33 -1.85
C ALA A 84 14.04 17.12 -1.94
N SER A 85 14.33 16.47 -0.81
CA SER A 85 15.14 15.24 -0.76
C SER A 85 14.47 14.07 -1.48
N GLY A 86 13.15 13.88 -1.28
CA GLY A 86 12.38 12.86 -1.99
C GLY A 86 12.40 13.06 -3.51
N LEU A 87 12.26 14.31 -3.97
CA LEU A 87 12.37 14.67 -5.39
C LEU A 87 13.77 14.37 -5.95
N TYR A 88 14.82 14.72 -5.22
CA TYR A 88 16.20 14.49 -5.61
C TYR A 88 16.50 12.99 -5.79
N ILE A 89 16.15 12.19 -4.78
CA ILE A 89 16.37 10.73 -4.82
C ILE A 89 15.64 10.14 -6.01
N ALA A 90 14.39 10.56 -6.28
CA ALA A 90 13.64 10.10 -7.44
C ALA A 90 14.33 10.44 -8.76
N ASP A 91 14.87 11.67 -8.91
CA ASP A 91 15.61 12.06 -10.11
C ASP A 91 16.91 11.26 -10.30
N GLU A 92 17.59 10.89 -9.21
CA GLU A 92 18.81 10.08 -9.26
C GLU A 92 18.51 8.65 -9.74
N VAL A 93 17.55 7.98 -9.12
CA VAL A 93 17.21 6.58 -9.42
C VAL A 93 16.41 6.43 -10.72
N THR A 94 15.85 7.52 -11.25
CA THR A 94 15.21 7.57 -12.58
C THR A 94 16.08 8.22 -13.65
N SER A 95 17.35 8.49 -13.35
CA SER A 95 18.28 9.03 -14.33
C SER A 95 18.36 8.12 -15.56
N PRO A 96 18.65 8.66 -16.77
CA PRO A 96 18.77 7.85 -17.99
C PRO A 96 19.75 6.67 -17.84
N ARG A 97 20.80 6.85 -17.03
CA ARG A 97 21.75 5.80 -16.67
C ARG A 97 21.08 4.62 -15.95
N CYS A 98 20.20 4.91 -15.01
CA CYS A 98 19.48 3.90 -14.23
C CYS A 98 18.33 3.24 -14.96
N LEU A 99 17.76 3.92 -15.96
CA LEU A 99 16.77 3.31 -16.86
C LEU A 99 17.43 2.39 -17.89
N ALA A 100 18.69 2.65 -18.27
CA ALA A 100 19.42 1.86 -19.27
C ALA A 100 20.13 0.62 -18.68
N LEU A 101 20.62 0.68 -17.44
CA LEU A 101 21.43 -0.39 -16.83
C LEU A 101 21.04 -0.62 -15.36
N PRO A 102 20.85 -1.89 -14.91
CA PRO A 102 20.55 -2.20 -13.53
C PRO A 102 21.82 -2.13 -12.66
N LEU A 103 22.26 -0.92 -12.33
CA LEU A 103 23.44 -0.69 -11.48
C LEU A 103 23.07 -0.66 -9.98
N PRO A 104 24.02 -1.00 -9.07
CA PRO A 104 23.77 -1.00 -7.62
C PRO A 104 23.28 0.35 -7.05
N GLY A 105 23.62 1.48 -7.69
CA GLY A 105 23.17 2.83 -7.31
C GLY A 105 21.81 3.25 -7.88
N CYS A 106 21.14 2.38 -8.63
CA CYS A 106 19.85 2.66 -9.26
C CYS A 106 18.65 2.21 -8.44
N LYS A 107 18.90 1.94 -7.15
CA LYS A 107 17.89 1.71 -6.13
C LYS A 107 18.01 2.80 -5.08
N PRO A 108 16.91 3.36 -4.60
CA PRO A 108 16.97 4.35 -3.54
C PRO A 108 17.49 3.70 -2.26
N ASP A 109 18.50 4.31 -1.66
CA ASP A 109 19.04 3.93 -0.36
C ASP A 109 18.44 4.84 0.73
N TRP A 110 17.61 4.24 1.59
CA TRP A 110 16.97 4.94 2.71
C TRP A 110 17.75 4.81 4.02
N SER A 111 18.86 4.06 4.04
CA SER A 111 19.60 3.73 5.27
C SER A 111 20.17 4.96 6.00
N PHE A 112 20.29 6.09 5.31
CA PHE A 112 20.72 7.35 5.91
C PHE A 112 19.68 7.94 6.87
N LEU A 113 18.40 7.62 6.69
CA LEU A 113 17.31 8.17 7.51
C LEU A 113 17.33 7.68 8.94
N ASP A 114 17.86 6.49 9.20
CA ASP A 114 18.06 6.00 10.57
C ASP A 114 19.08 6.85 11.34
N ARG A 115 20.07 7.40 10.62
CA ARG A 115 21.12 8.24 11.21
C ARG A 115 20.69 9.70 11.31
N LEU A 116 19.93 10.19 10.33
CA LEU A 116 19.44 11.56 10.27
C LEU A 116 18.20 11.79 11.14
N LEU A 117 17.30 10.80 11.19
CA LEU A 117 15.99 10.88 11.81
C LEU A 117 15.79 9.70 12.78
N PRO A 118 16.54 9.66 13.90
CA PRO A 118 16.49 8.56 14.87
C PRO A 118 15.15 8.45 15.60
N SER A 119 14.28 9.47 15.52
CA SER A 119 12.94 9.40 16.08
C SER A 119 12.02 8.47 15.29
N HIS A 120 11.17 7.75 16.02
CA HIS A 120 10.07 6.96 15.49
C HIS A 120 8.69 7.52 15.89
N GLY A 121 8.65 8.73 16.46
CA GLY A 121 7.40 9.39 16.84
C GLY A 121 6.63 10.00 15.67
N PRO A 122 5.43 10.55 15.93
CA PRO A 122 4.54 11.10 14.91
C PRO A 122 5.16 12.16 14.00
N GLY A 123 6.03 13.03 14.52
CA GLY A 123 6.72 14.05 13.74
C GLY A 123 7.72 13.44 12.77
N ALA A 124 8.49 12.47 13.23
CA ALA A 124 9.40 11.73 12.38
C ALA A 124 8.69 10.87 11.32
N GLN A 125 7.55 10.28 11.66
CA GLN A 125 6.71 9.55 10.71
C GLN A 125 6.21 10.51 9.61
N ARG A 126 5.73 11.68 10.00
CA ARG A 126 5.27 12.71 9.06
C ARG A 126 6.38 13.12 8.08
N LEU A 127 7.61 13.29 8.54
CA LEU A 127 8.75 13.63 7.68
C LEU A 127 9.08 12.51 6.67
N ARG A 128 9.01 11.24 7.08
CA ARG A 128 9.16 10.09 6.17
C ARG A 128 8.04 10.04 5.14
N GLU A 129 6.81 10.30 5.55
CA GLU A 129 5.64 10.33 4.66
C GLU A 129 5.79 11.40 3.57
N VAL A 130 6.08 12.65 3.92
CA VAL A 130 6.20 13.73 2.92
C VAL A 130 7.34 13.50 1.93
N MET A 131 8.46 12.92 2.39
CA MET A 131 9.57 12.51 1.52
C MET A 131 9.15 11.37 0.58
N GLY A 132 8.48 10.34 1.09
CA GLY A 132 8.00 9.20 0.31
C GLY A 132 6.96 9.59 -0.74
N THR A 133 6.04 10.50 -0.40
CA THR A 133 5.06 11.07 -1.34
C THR A 133 5.77 11.82 -2.47
N ALA A 134 6.70 12.73 -2.13
CA ALA A 134 7.43 13.50 -3.13
C ALA A 134 8.25 12.59 -4.07
N PHE A 135 8.93 11.59 -3.52
CA PHE A 135 9.63 10.56 -4.31
C PHE A 135 8.69 9.84 -5.27
N THR A 136 7.54 9.37 -4.77
CA THR A 136 6.55 8.61 -5.55
C THR A 136 6.01 9.41 -6.73
N GLU A 137 5.58 10.65 -6.47
CA GLU A 137 5.04 11.54 -7.51
C GLU A 137 6.08 11.79 -8.60
N ARG A 138 7.33 12.07 -8.22
CA ARG A 138 8.41 12.32 -9.16
C ARG A 138 8.81 11.07 -9.94
N ALA A 139 8.92 9.92 -9.28
CA ALA A 139 9.28 8.66 -9.91
C ALA A 139 8.23 8.20 -10.94
N ARG A 140 6.94 8.45 -10.68
CA ARG A 140 5.84 8.18 -11.62
C ARG A 140 5.93 9.05 -12.88
N VAL A 141 6.16 10.35 -12.72
CA VAL A 141 6.36 11.28 -13.87
C VAL A 141 7.52 10.83 -14.74
N ARG A 142 8.53 10.19 -14.16
CA ARG A 142 9.73 9.70 -14.84
C ARG A 142 9.60 8.26 -15.37
N GLY A 143 8.42 7.64 -15.26
CA GLY A 143 8.14 6.33 -15.85
C GLY A 143 8.68 5.12 -15.06
N MET A 144 9.03 5.29 -13.78
CA MET A 144 9.40 4.17 -12.93
C MET A 144 8.20 3.25 -12.69
N ARG A 145 8.42 1.93 -12.74
CA ARG A 145 7.35 0.93 -12.54
C ARG A 145 6.82 0.95 -11.11
N ASN A 146 5.51 0.84 -10.94
CA ASN A 146 4.82 0.89 -9.64
C ASN A 146 5.38 -0.08 -8.59
N ALA A 147 5.86 -1.27 -9.00
CA ALA A 147 6.46 -2.24 -8.07
C ALA A 147 7.78 -1.76 -7.44
N LEU A 148 8.61 -1.01 -8.18
CA LEU A 148 9.87 -0.44 -7.69
C LEU A 148 9.61 0.78 -6.80
N ILE A 149 8.59 1.57 -7.13
CA ILE A 149 8.14 2.69 -6.30
C ILE A 149 7.61 2.17 -4.96
N SER A 150 6.75 1.14 -5.01
CA SER A 150 6.16 0.53 -3.81
C SER A 150 7.22 -0.10 -2.90
N SER A 151 8.18 -0.86 -3.42
CA SER A 151 9.23 -1.48 -2.59
C SER A 151 10.13 -0.42 -1.92
N SER A 152 10.38 0.68 -2.64
CA SER A 152 11.18 1.79 -2.13
C SER A 152 10.47 2.54 -1.00
N VAL A 153 9.18 2.85 -1.16
CA VAL A 153 8.39 3.53 -0.12
C VAL A 153 8.13 2.61 1.07
N SER A 154 7.89 1.32 0.85
CA SER A 154 7.78 0.35 1.95
C SER A 154 9.06 0.27 2.76
N ALA A 155 10.24 0.27 2.13
CA ALA A 155 11.52 0.27 2.85
C ALA A 155 11.70 1.55 3.68
N LEU A 156 11.29 2.70 3.15
CA LEU A 156 11.29 3.99 3.85
C LEU A 156 10.40 3.99 5.10
N LEU A 157 9.25 3.31 5.04
CA LEU A 157 8.27 3.27 6.14
C LEU A 157 8.47 2.08 7.09
N ALA A 158 9.05 0.95 6.63
CA ALA A 158 9.26 -0.26 7.43
C ALA A 158 10.37 -0.14 8.48
N ILE A 159 11.24 0.85 8.32
CA ILE A 159 12.33 1.18 9.24
C ILE A 159 11.83 1.45 10.69
N THR A 160 10.54 1.72 10.92
CA THR A 160 10.00 2.07 12.26
C THR A 160 9.43 0.91 13.08
N VAL A 161 9.30 -0.32 12.55
CA VAL A 161 8.50 -1.37 13.22
C VAL A 161 9.29 -2.23 14.22
N VAL A 162 10.61 -2.09 14.31
CA VAL A 162 11.40 -2.85 15.28
C VAL A 162 11.88 -1.94 16.41
N LYS A 163 11.44 -2.23 17.64
CA LYS A 163 12.10 -1.97 18.96
C LYS A 163 11.46 -0.99 19.97
N GLY A 164 10.14 -0.76 19.96
CA GLY A 164 9.53 0.27 20.83
C GLY A 164 8.29 -0.08 21.66
N GLN A 165 8.05 -1.32 22.11
CA GLN A 165 6.92 -1.56 23.05
C GLN A 165 7.24 -2.59 24.13
N LEU A 166 7.99 -2.16 25.15
CA LEU A 166 7.93 -2.70 26.52
C LEU A 166 8.29 -1.58 27.51
N LYS A 167 7.28 -0.88 28.08
CA LYS A 167 7.23 -0.42 29.50
C LYS A 167 6.07 0.54 29.79
N GLY A 168 5.29 0.19 30.82
CA GLY A 168 4.44 1.09 31.63
C GLY A 168 3.04 1.36 31.03
N ALA A 169 1.93 1.37 31.77
CA ALA A 169 1.70 1.28 33.21
C ALA A 169 0.24 0.85 33.48
N ALA A 170 0.01 0.23 34.63
CA ALA A 170 -1.29 -0.02 35.22
C ALA A 170 -1.74 1.20 36.05
N ALA A 171 -3.07 1.30 36.28
CA ALA A 171 -3.79 2.18 37.23
C ALA A 171 -3.89 3.66 36.79
N GLU A 172 -5.02 4.40 36.83
CA GLU A 172 -6.26 4.37 37.62
C GLU A 172 -7.41 5.03 36.80
N GLY A 173 -8.67 4.70 37.11
CA GLY A 173 -9.85 5.19 36.38
C GLY A 173 -10.49 6.47 36.94
N SER A 174 -11.21 7.20 36.07
CA SER A 174 -12.31 8.08 36.46
C SER A 174 -13.28 8.31 35.31
N ALA A 175 -14.53 8.59 35.66
CA ALA A 175 -15.77 8.42 34.90
C ALA A 175 -16.03 9.42 33.75
N GLU A 176 -15.01 10.09 33.22
CA GLU A 176 -15.10 10.91 32.00
C GLU A 176 -14.89 10.09 30.70
N GLY A 177 -14.61 8.79 30.85
CA GLY A 177 -14.37 7.85 29.75
C GLY A 177 -15.60 7.40 28.94
N LYS A 178 -16.80 7.96 29.14
CA LYS A 178 -17.99 7.59 28.33
C LYS A 178 -18.35 8.60 27.23
N ALA A 179 -17.91 9.85 27.33
CA ALA A 179 -18.14 10.84 26.28
C ALA A 179 -17.02 10.86 25.21
N MET A 180 -15.79 10.46 25.59
CA MET A 180 -14.67 10.38 24.64
C MET A 180 -14.66 9.08 23.82
N VAL A 181 -15.33 8.02 24.29
CA VAL A 181 -15.41 6.74 23.56
C VAL A 181 -16.28 6.85 22.30
N ALA A 182 -17.30 7.72 22.28
CA ALA A 182 -18.09 7.98 21.06
C ALA A 182 -17.33 8.81 20.00
N ALA A 183 -16.34 9.61 20.41
CA ALA A 183 -15.52 10.41 19.49
C ALA A 183 -14.27 9.65 18.99
N THR A 184 -13.89 8.55 19.66
CA THR A 184 -12.71 7.74 19.30
C THR A 184 -13.05 6.57 18.37
N GLU A 185 -14.34 6.21 18.23
CA GLU A 185 -14.82 5.21 17.25
C GLU A 185 -14.72 5.68 15.78
N GLY A 186 -14.34 6.94 15.55
CA GLY A 186 -14.12 7.50 14.22
C GLY A 186 -12.68 7.39 13.68
N ARG A 187 -11.70 6.92 14.47
CA ARG A 187 -10.27 7.04 14.13
C ARG A 187 -9.44 5.77 13.99
N THR A 188 -10.05 4.59 14.00
CA THR A 188 -9.33 3.33 13.76
C THR A 188 -9.86 2.59 12.54
N LEU A 189 -9.81 3.30 11.41
CA LEU A 189 -9.73 2.69 10.09
C LEU A 189 -8.55 3.38 9.45
N VAL A 190 -7.35 2.83 9.68
CA VAL A 190 -6.22 3.11 8.81
C VAL A 190 -6.65 2.57 7.45
N ALA A 191 -7.26 3.44 6.65
CA ALA A 191 -7.32 3.25 5.22
C ALA A 191 -5.89 2.96 4.82
N ALA A 192 -5.62 1.87 4.11
CA ALA A 192 -4.35 1.73 3.43
C ALA A 192 -4.16 3.02 2.61
N THR A 193 -3.26 3.88 3.07
CA THR A 193 -3.03 5.20 2.48
C THR A 193 -2.02 5.10 1.35
N THR A 194 -1.31 3.96 1.28
CA THR A 194 -0.30 3.65 0.28
C THR A 194 -0.67 2.40 -0.53
N GLU A 195 -0.21 2.33 -1.77
CA GLU A 195 -0.37 1.15 -2.63
C GLU A 195 0.30 -0.10 -2.02
N ALA A 196 1.38 0.10 -1.26
CA ALA A 196 2.07 -0.96 -0.53
C ALA A 196 1.19 -1.63 0.52
N GLU A 197 0.52 -0.85 1.37
CA GLU A 197 -0.40 -1.37 2.38
C GLU A 197 -1.56 -2.13 1.74
N VAL A 198 -2.06 -1.66 0.58
CA VAL A 198 -3.09 -2.40 -0.17
C VAL A 198 -2.52 -3.70 -0.71
N LEU A 199 -1.33 -3.70 -1.29
CA LEU A 199 -0.69 -4.89 -1.84
C LEU A 199 -0.45 -5.94 -0.74
N GLU A 200 0.05 -5.53 0.41
CA GLU A 200 0.26 -6.39 1.58
C GLU A 200 -1.08 -6.94 2.12
N ALA A 201 -2.11 -6.09 2.22
CA ALA A 201 -3.44 -6.53 2.64
C ALA A 201 -4.03 -7.57 1.66
N ARG A 202 -3.85 -7.38 0.35
CA ARG A 202 -4.29 -8.32 -0.69
C ARG A 202 -3.49 -9.61 -0.67
N LEU A 203 -2.18 -9.54 -0.44
CA LEU A 203 -1.34 -10.72 -0.29
C LEU A 203 -1.76 -11.53 0.96
N ALA A 204 -2.07 -10.85 2.06
CA ALA A 204 -2.60 -11.47 3.27
C ALA A 204 -3.99 -12.11 3.04
N GLU A 205 -4.87 -11.48 2.27
CA GLU A 205 -6.17 -12.06 1.88
C GLU A 205 -5.99 -13.32 1.02
N ALA A 206 -5.12 -13.24 0.00
CA ALA A 206 -4.80 -14.39 -0.87
C ALA A 206 -4.23 -15.56 -0.05
N GLU A 207 -3.33 -15.28 0.88
CA GLU A 207 -2.77 -16.27 1.78
C GLU A 207 -3.84 -16.87 2.70
N ALA A 208 -4.71 -16.04 3.27
CA ALA A 208 -5.77 -16.50 4.16
C ALA A 208 -6.81 -17.37 3.44
N ALA A 209 -7.09 -17.09 2.17
CA ALA A 209 -8.01 -17.84 1.31
C ALA A 209 -7.39 -19.10 0.69
N SER A 210 -6.05 -19.21 0.67
CA SER A 210 -5.36 -20.33 0.05
C SER A 210 -5.78 -21.68 0.66
N PRO A 211 -6.23 -22.64 -0.18
CA PRO A 211 -6.56 -24.00 0.27
C PRO A 211 -5.32 -24.90 0.40
N ALA A 212 -4.13 -24.38 0.08
CA ALA A 212 -2.92 -25.19 0.05
C ALA A 212 -2.50 -25.67 1.45
N ALA A 213 -1.73 -26.77 1.46
CA ALA A 213 -1.27 -27.40 2.68
C ALA A 213 -0.42 -26.45 3.55
N ARG A 214 -0.63 -26.52 4.86
CA ARG A 214 0.11 -25.76 5.87
C ARG A 214 0.91 -26.69 6.76
N TYR A 215 1.90 -26.12 7.46
CA TYR A 215 2.60 -26.83 8.54
C TYR A 215 1.71 -26.99 9.78
N PRO A 216 2.10 -27.83 10.75
CA PRO A 216 1.46 -27.90 12.06
C PRO A 216 1.43 -26.54 12.77
N ALA A 217 0.40 -26.31 13.57
CA ALA A 217 0.20 -25.07 14.31
C ALA A 217 0.94 -25.03 15.66
N GLU A 218 1.46 -26.16 16.15
CA GLU A 218 2.18 -26.22 17.41
C GLU A 218 3.61 -25.67 17.21
N PRO A 219 4.07 -24.67 17.99
CA PRO A 219 5.36 -24.01 17.77
C PRO A 219 6.59 -24.92 17.82
N SER A 220 6.62 -25.91 18.72
CA SER A 220 7.75 -26.85 18.85
C SER A 220 7.84 -27.84 17.68
N GLU A 221 6.70 -28.27 17.13
CA GLU A 221 6.62 -29.07 15.92
C GLU A 221 6.95 -28.24 14.68
N LEU A 222 6.41 -27.02 14.62
CA LEU A 222 6.66 -26.09 13.51
C LEU A 222 8.15 -25.76 13.39
N ALA A 223 8.85 -25.54 14.50
CA ALA A 223 10.28 -25.24 14.52
C ALA A 223 11.15 -26.29 13.80
N ARG A 224 10.70 -27.55 13.74
CA ARG A 224 11.41 -28.64 13.03
C ARG A 224 11.41 -28.46 11.51
N PHE A 225 10.50 -27.65 10.99
CA PHE A 225 10.33 -27.39 9.56
C PHE A 225 10.86 -26.01 9.14
N ARG A 226 11.63 -25.35 10.01
CA ARG A 226 12.19 -24.02 9.76
C ARG A 226 13.06 -24.03 8.50
N PRO A 227 12.69 -23.28 7.43
CA PRO A 227 13.46 -23.24 6.20
C PRO A 227 14.73 -22.42 6.39
N SER A 228 15.74 -22.67 5.54
CA SER A 228 17.01 -21.94 5.53
C SER A 228 17.31 -21.41 4.14
N LEU A 229 17.81 -20.18 4.06
CA LEU A 229 18.31 -19.61 2.80
C LEU A 229 19.38 -20.49 2.14
N GLN A 230 20.15 -21.23 2.95
CA GLN A 230 21.24 -22.09 2.50
C GLN A 230 20.81 -23.52 2.15
N SER A 231 19.53 -23.85 2.34
CA SER A 231 19.00 -25.19 2.07
C SER A 231 17.67 -25.10 1.33
N PRO A 232 17.67 -24.60 0.08
CA PRO A 232 16.48 -24.55 -0.73
C PRO A 232 15.97 -25.97 -1.09
N PRO A 233 14.66 -26.14 -1.37
CA PRO A 233 14.10 -27.39 -1.85
C PRO A 233 14.72 -27.81 -3.18
N THR A 234 14.65 -29.10 -3.48
CA THR A 234 15.10 -29.65 -4.78
C THR A 234 14.42 -28.92 -5.94
N GLY A 235 15.23 -28.43 -6.88
CA GLY A 235 14.74 -27.67 -8.05
C GLY A 235 14.69 -26.15 -7.85
N VAL A 236 15.00 -25.64 -6.65
CA VAL A 236 15.12 -24.20 -6.37
C VAL A 236 16.59 -23.82 -6.32
N THR A 237 17.00 -22.80 -7.09
CA THR A 237 18.39 -22.37 -7.17
C THR A 237 18.81 -21.63 -5.89
N ALA A 238 20.06 -21.80 -5.46
CA ALA A 238 20.64 -20.99 -4.39
C ALA A 238 20.64 -19.50 -4.81
N GLY A 239 20.06 -18.63 -3.97
CA GLY A 239 19.87 -17.21 -4.29
C GLY A 239 18.56 -16.86 -5.00
N ASP A 240 17.63 -17.81 -5.14
CA ASP A 240 16.28 -17.52 -5.65
C ASP A 240 15.55 -16.50 -4.75
N THR A 241 15.13 -15.40 -5.36
CA THR A 241 14.40 -14.32 -4.68
C THR A 241 13.11 -14.78 -3.99
N LEU A 242 12.35 -15.69 -4.62
CA LEU A 242 11.09 -16.20 -4.08
C LEU A 242 11.34 -17.15 -2.92
N TRP A 243 12.45 -17.89 -2.93
CA TRP A 243 12.89 -18.67 -1.78
C TRP A 243 13.22 -17.77 -0.59
N GLY A 244 13.95 -16.67 -0.82
CA GLY A 244 14.23 -15.68 0.20
C GLY A 244 12.97 -15.06 0.81
N GLU A 245 12.01 -14.69 -0.04
CA GLU A 245 10.69 -14.20 0.38
C GLU A 245 9.91 -15.23 1.20
N TYR A 246 9.99 -16.51 0.82
CA TYR A 246 9.33 -17.59 1.57
C TYR A 246 9.96 -17.80 2.95
N VAL A 247 11.29 -17.78 3.06
CA VAL A 247 11.96 -17.88 4.37
C VAL A 247 11.50 -16.74 5.27
N ALA A 248 11.50 -15.49 4.78
CA ALA A 248 11.02 -14.34 5.54
C ALA A 248 9.53 -14.46 5.95
N TYR A 249 8.67 -14.88 5.03
CA TYR A 249 7.26 -15.18 5.30
C TYR A 249 7.09 -16.25 6.39
N TRP A 250 7.86 -17.33 6.33
CA TRP A 250 7.80 -18.43 7.28
C TRP A 250 8.20 -17.95 8.68
N GLU A 251 9.29 -17.18 8.78
CA GLU A 251 9.76 -16.60 10.05
C GLU A 251 8.73 -15.68 10.69
N GLN A 252 8.10 -14.82 9.88
CA GLN A 252 7.02 -13.96 10.34
C GLN A 252 5.84 -14.80 10.88
N ARG A 253 5.40 -15.82 10.14
CA ARG A 253 4.30 -16.69 10.58
C ARG A 253 4.65 -17.50 11.82
N TYR A 254 5.89 -17.96 11.94
CA TYR A 254 6.38 -18.63 13.14
C TYR A 254 6.28 -17.71 14.36
N ALA A 255 6.75 -16.45 14.26
CA ALA A 255 6.64 -15.48 15.33
C ALA A 255 5.19 -15.21 15.74
N GLU A 256 4.27 -15.10 14.77
CA GLU A 256 2.84 -14.95 15.05
C GLU A 256 2.24 -16.16 15.78
N VAL A 257 2.54 -17.38 15.32
CA VAL A 257 2.07 -18.64 15.94
C VAL A 257 2.67 -18.86 17.33
N ALA A 258 3.93 -18.48 17.53
CA ALA A 258 4.62 -18.56 18.81
C ALA A 258 4.25 -17.43 19.79
N GLY A 259 3.45 -16.45 19.36
CA GLY A 259 3.09 -15.28 20.19
C GLY A 259 4.25 -14.30 20.43
N GLN A 260 5.28 -14.34 19.57
CA GLN A 260 6.53 -13.58 19.68
C GLN A 260 6.61 -12.37 18.72
N GLY A 261 5.50 -12.01 18.06
CA GLY A 261 5.44 -10.87 17.13
C GLY A 261 4.17 -10.04 17.32
N PRO A 262 4.13 -8.81 16.76
CA PRO A 262 2.89 -8.05 16.67
C PRO A 262 1.84 -8.92 15.94
N PRO A 263 0.56 -8.95 16.37
CA PRO A 263 -0.48 -9.62 15.61
C PRO A 263 -0.41 -9.07 14.19
N SER A 264 -0.42 -9.92 13.15
CA SER A 264 -0.56 -9.43 11.78
C SER A 264 -1.72 -8.44 11.79
N ALA A 265 -1.42 -7.17 11.51
CA ALA A 265 -2.42 -6.11 11.45
C ALA A 265 -3.29 -6.44 10.25
N ARG A 266 -4.23 -7.37 10.42
CA ARG A 266 -5.28 -7.66 9.47
C ARG A 266 -6.25 -6.51 9.66
N PRO A 267 -6.28 -5.51 8.77
CA PRO A 267 -7.15 -4.35 8.97
C PRO A 267 -8.64 -4.75 8.93
N ASN A 268 -8.93 -6.01 8.54
CA ASN A 268 -10.24 -6.49 8.16
C ASN A 268 -10.64 -7.86 8.76
N ALA A 269 -9.89 -8.42 9.73
CA ALA A 269 -10.27 -9.71 10.32
C ALA A 269 -11.45 -9.53 11.29
N PRO A 270 -12.55 -10.30 11.13
CA PRO A 270 -13.62 -10.33 12.13
C PRO A 270 -13.04 -10.77 13.48
N LYS A 271 -13.31 -10.02 14.56
CA LYS A 271 -13.02 -10.47 15.94
C LYS A 271 -13.92 -11.66 16.30
N PRO A 272 -13.47 -12.58 17.18
CA PRO A 272 -12.24 -12.56 18.00
C PRO A 272 -11.01 -13.00 17.19
N PRO A 273 -9.76 -12.79 17.68
CA PRO A 273 -8.57 -13.17 16.92
C PRO A 273 -8.60 -14.68 16.68
N LEU A 274 -8.88 -15.10 15.44
CA LEU A 274 -8.60 -16.47 15.03
C LEU A 274 -7.11 -16.69 15.29
N LYS A 275 -6.78 -17.80 15.97
CA LYS A 275 -5.39 -18.25 16.11
C LYS A 275 -4.67 -18.09 14.76
N PRO A 276 -3.50 -17.43 14.72
CA PRO A 276 -2.78 -17.23 13.46
C PRO A 276 -2.61 -18.58 12.76
N LYS A 277 -2.92 -18.61 11.46
CA LYS A 277 -2.78 -19.84 10.68
C LYS A 277 -1.29 -20.15 10.54
N PRO A 278 -0.86 -21.42 10.66
CA PRO A 278 0.52 -21.79 10.41
C PRO A 278 0.92 -21.50 8.96
N PRO A 279 2.22 -21.33 8.67
CA PRO A 279 2.68 -21.01 7.32
C PRO A 279 2.27 -22.07 6.30
N LEU A 280 1.98 -21.62 5.08
CA LEU A 280 1.87 -22.48 3.90
C LEU A 280 3.18 -23.25 3.71
N LYS A 281 3.10 -24.47 3.20
CA LYS A 281 4.26 -25.19 2.68
C LYS A 281 4.80 -24.49 1.44
N TRP A 282 6.07 -24.72 1.11
CA TRP A 282 6.76 -24.09 -0.02
C TRP A 282 5.97 -24.21 -1.33
N GLU A 283 5.47 -25.40 -1.65
CA GLU A 283 4.73 -25.65 -2.89
C GLU A 283 3.45 -24.81 -2.96
N GLY A 284 2.73 -24.72 -1.84
CA GLY A 284 1.52 -23.92 -1.72
C GLY A 284 1.79 -22.41 -1.78
N TYR A 285 2.87 -21.97 -1.13
CA TYR A 285 3.29 -20.57 -1.17
C TYR A 285 3.74 -20.16 -2.57
N HIS A 286 4.53 -21.00 -3.24
CA HIS A 286 5.02 -20.76 -4.59
C HIS A 286 3.86 -20.58 -5.57
N VAL A 287 2.88 -21.50 -5.57
CA VAL A 287 1.68 -21.39 -6.42
C VAL A 287 0.89 -20.12 -6.10
N MET A 288 0.61 -19.86 -4.81
CA MET A 288 -0.10 -18.65 -4.38
C MET A 288 0.62 -17.37 -4.83
N ARG A 289 1.95 -17.30 -4.72
CA ARG A 289 2.74 -16.14 -5.17
C ARG A 289 2.74 -16.01 -6.68
N ALA A 290 2.81 -17.10 -7.43
CA ALA A 290 2.70 -17.08 -8.88
C ALA A 290 1.32 -16.55 -9.32
N ASP A 291 0.25 -17.03 -8.70
CA ASP A 291 -1.12 -16.56 -8.94
C ASP A 291 -1.28 -15.08 -8.60
N PHE A 292 -0.74 -14.64 -7.45
CA PHE A 292 -0.79 -13.24 -7.03
C PHE A 292 -0.03 -12.33 -8.00
N ARG A 293 1.15 -12.75 -8.47
CA ARG A 293 1.95 -12.01 -9.47
C ARG A 293 1.19 -11.92 -10.80
N ARG A 294 0.60 -13.02 -11.28
CA ARG A 294 -0.24 -13.04 -12.48
C ARG A 294 -1.41 -12.07 -12.34
N GLY A 295 -2.12 -12.11 -11.21
CA GLY A 295 -3.22 -11.19 -10.92
C GLY A 295 -2.80 -9.72 -10.90
N THR A 296 -1.62 -9.42 -10.34
CA THR A 296 -1.08 -8.06 -10.30
C THR A 296 -0.76 -7.55 -11.72
N VAL A 297 -0.14 -8.39 -12.56
CA VAL A 297 0.14 -8.04 -13.97
C VAL A 297 -1.16 -7.84 -14.75
N PHE A 298 -2.12 -8.74 -14.57
CA PHE A 298 -3.43 -8.66 -15.20
C PHE A 298 -4.17 -7.38 -14.81
N GLN A 299 -4.23 -7.06 -13.51
CA GLN A 299 -4.82 -5.82 -13.01
C GLN A 299 -4.17 -4.58 -13.63
N GLY A 300 -2.84 -4.55 -13.71
CA GLY A 300 -2.12 -3.45 -14.36
C GLY A 300 -2.49 -3.29 -15.83
N SER A 301 -2.64 -4.40 -16.55
CA SER A 301 -3.04 -4.43 -17.96
C SER A 301 -4.47 -3.91 -18.17
N VAL A 302 -5.42 -4.35 -17.33
CA VAL A 302 -6.80 -3.82 -17.33
C VAL A 302 -6.83 -2.33 -16.99
N GLY A 303 -6.04 -1.91 -15.99
CA GLY A 303 -5.91 -0.49 -15.64
C GLY A 303 -5.39 0.35 -16.81
N GLN A 304 -4.43 -0.14 -17.59
CA GLN A 304 -3.97 0.53 -18.81
C GLN A 304 -5.04 0.58 -19.90
N MET A 305 -5.79 -0.51 -20.10
CA MET A 305 -6.94 -0.52 -21.02
C MET A 305 -7.97 0.55 -20.64
N LEU A 306 -8.37 0.63 -19.36
CA LEU A 306 -9.34 1.61 -18.88
C LEU A 306 -8.81 3.05 -19.01
N ARG A 307 -7.52 3.29 -18.73
CA ARG A 307 -6.90 4.60 -18.98
C ARG A 307 -6.96 4.99 -20.45
N ARG A 308 -6.72 4.06 -21.38
CA ARG A 308 -6.89 4.34 -22.82
C ARG A 308 -8.33 4.70 -23.18
N GLU A 309 -9.33 4.14 -22.51
CA GLU A 309 -10.73 4.55 -22.73
C GLU A 309 -11.01 6.01 -22.27
N LEU A 310 -10.28 6.54 -21.29
CA LEU A 310 -10.45 7.93 -20.85
C LEU A 310 -10.13 8.92 -21.99
N GLU A 311 -9.15 8.60 -22.83
CA GLU A 311 -8.72 9.41 -23.98
C GLU A 311 -9.69 9.32 -25.17
N LEU A 312 -10.59 8.34 -25.18
CA LEU A 312 -11.54 8.16 -26.27
C LEU A 312 -12.75 9.10 -26.12
N PRO A 313 -13.37 9.54 -27.24
CA PRO A 313 -14.68 10.18 -27.21
C PRO A 313 -15.75 9.29 -26.56
N GLU A 314 -16.69 9.90 -25.83
CA GLU A 314 -17.73 9.17 -25.08
C GLU A 314 -18.45 8.09 -25.91
N MET A 315 -18.78 8.41 -27.17
CA MET A 315 -19.57 7.55 -28.05
C MET A 315 -18.86 6.25 -28.50
N VAL A 316 -17.53 6.17 -28.38
CA VAL A 316 -16.75 4.99 -28.78
C VAL A 316 -16.17 4.22 -27.59
N ARG A 317 -16.34 4.72 -26.36
CA ARG A 317 -15.96 3.99 -25.14
C ARG A 317 -16.83 2.75 -24.99
N ARG A 318 -16.24 1.62 -24.55
CA ARG A 318 -16.94 0.35 -24.38
C ARG A 318 -17.24 0.07 -22.91
N LEU A 319 -16.21 0.14 -22.06
CA LEU A 319 -16.31 -0.13 -20.63
C LEU A 319 -16.78 1.10 -19.86
N LEU A 320 -16.28 2.29 -20.21
CA LEU A 320 -16.65 3.56 -19.57
C LEU A 320 -17.80 4.28 -20.32
N ARG A 321 -18.64 3.52 -21.03
CA ARG A 321 -19.69 4.04 -21.90
C ARG A 321 -20.73 4.87 -21.14
N GLY A 322 -21.08 6.02 -21.70
CA GLY A 322 -22.06 6.95 -21.13
C GLY A 322 -21.59 7.68 -19.86
N MET A 323 -20.32 7.55 -19.47
CA MET A 323 -19.71 8.48 -18.51
C MET A 323 -19.18 9.68 -19.28
N ARG A 324 -19.62 10.88 -18.92
CA ARG A 324 -19.21 12.11 -19.62
C ARG A 324 -17.81 12.53 -19.22
N LYS A 325 -17.54 12.56 -17.91
CA LYS A 325 -16.23 12.92 -17.34
C LYS A 325 -15.75 11.84 -16.39
N PRO A 326 -15.35 10.65 -16.90
CA PRO A 326 -14.90 9.56 -16.06
C PRO A 326 -13.59 9.91 -15.37
N ARG A 327 -13.54 9.65 -14.06
CA ARG A 327 -12.34 9.58 -13.22
C ARG A 327 -12.10 8.12 -12.87
N LEU A 328 -10.88 7.64 -13.03
CA LEU A 328 -10.47 6.28 -12.70
C LEU A 328 -9.51 6.29 -11.51
N ASP A 329 -9.83 5.54 -10.46
CA ASP A 329 -8.93 5.26 -9.34
C ASP A 329 -8.72 3.74 -9.21
N GLU A 330 -7.53 3.34 -8.76
CA GLU A 330 -7.19 1.94 -8.51
C GLU A 330 -7.09 1.67 -7.00
N ASN A 331 -7.45 0.46 -6.58
CA ASN A 331 -7.27 0.00 -5.20
C ASN A 331 -7.88 0.98 -4.17
N LEU A 332 -9.09 1.49 -4.45
CA LEU A 332 -9.74 2.50 -3.62
C LEU A 332 -10.47 1.83 -2.45
N GLY A 333 -10.14 2.18 -1.21
CA GLY A 333 -10.81 1.61 -0.03
C GLY A 333 -12.29 1.97 0.02
N LEU A 334 -13.15 0.95 -0.02
CA LEU A 334 -14.60 1.06 0.10
C LEU A 334 -15.07 0.48 1.44
N LYS A 335 -16.04 1.13 2.07
CA LYS A 335 -16.69 0.64 3.30
C LYS A 335 -18.19 0.47 3.06
N HIS A 336 -18.71 -0.71 3.36
CA HIS A 336 -20.15 -0.95 3.35
C HIS A 336 -20.80 -0.45 4.66
N PRO A 337 -22.05 0.05 4.62
CA PRO A 337 -22.83 0.35 5.81
C PRO A 337 -22.84 -0.82 6.80
N GLY A 338 -22.52 -0.56 8.06
CA GLY A 338 -22.44 -1.57 9.11
C GLY A 338 -21.20 -2.48 9.06
N SER A 339 -20.35 -2.39 8.03
CA SER A 339 -19.07 -3.11 7.98
C SER A 339 -18.00 -2.31 8.72
N THR A 340 -17.16 -3.01 9.49
CA THR A 340 -15.90 -2.46 10.02
C THR A 340 -14.71 -2.68 9.09
N SER A 341 -14.87 -3.49 8.04
CA SER A 341 -13.80 -3.87 7.11
C SER A 341 -13.88 -3.08 5.80
N LEU A 342 -12.72 -2.79 5.22
CA LEU A 342 -12.58 -2.19 3.90
C LEU A 342 -12.47 -3.27 2.82
N THR A 343 -13.14 -3.05 1.69
CA THR A 343 -12.92 -3.78 0.44
C THR A 343 -12.22 -2.89 -0.57
N TYR A 344 -11.48 -3.50 -1.50
CA TYR A 344 -10.68 -2.79 -2.49
C TYR A 344 -11.03 -3.34 -3.88
N PRO A 345 -11.90 -2.69 -4.67
CA PRO A 345 -12.04 -3.04 -6.08
C PRO A 345 -10.72 -2.76 -6.80
N ASP A 346 -10.46 -3.53 -7.86
CA ASP A 346 -9.25 -3.37 -8.64
C ASP A 346 -9.18 -1.99 -9.30
N GLN A 347 -10.31 -1.55 -9.87
CA GLN A 347 -10.55 -0.19 -10.32
C GLN A 347 -11.94 0.30 -9.94
N ILE A 348 -12.09 1.61 -9.84
CA ILE A 348 -13.37 2.28 -9.69
C ILE A 348 -13.41 3.49 -10.62
N ALA A 349 -14.53 3.62 -11.33
CA ALA A 349 -14.81 4.73 -12.22
C ALA A 349 -15.96 5.56 -11.63
N VAL A 350 -15.75 6.88 -11.59
CA VAL A 350 -16.74 7.86 -11.15
C VAL A 350 -16.98 8.83 -12.30
N ASP A 351 -18.23 9.06 -12.68
CA ASP A 351 -18.53 10.15 -13.60
C ASP A 351 -18.58 11.48 -12.84
N GLU A 352 -17.51 12.26 -12.92
CA GLU A 352 -17.42 13.56 -12.24
C GLU A 352 -18.52 14.54 -12.72
N ALA A 353 -19.04 14.38 -13.94
CA ALA A 353 -20.13 15.19 -14.44
C ALA A 353 -21.48 14.90 -13.75
N THR A 354 -21.54 13.90 -12.87
CA THR A 354 -22.71 13.56 -12.04
C THR A 354 -22.52 13.95 -10.57
N ILE A 355 -21.39 14.57 -10.23
CA ILE A 355 -21.14 15.09 -8.88
C ILE A 355 -21.75 16.49 -8.78
N GLY A 356 -22.81 16.63 -7.99
CA GLY A 356 -23.45 17.92 -7.73
C GLY A 356 -24.76 17.79 -6.94
N PRO A 357 -25.28 18.91 -6.41
CA PRO A 357 -26.53 18.90 -5.64
C PRO A 357 -27.69 18.31 -6.45
N GLY A 358 -28.41 17.34 -5.87
CA GLY A 358 -29.57 16.70 -6.49
C GLY A 358 -29.26 15.72 -7.63
N LEU A 359 -27.99 15.56 -8.01
CA LEU A 359 -27.58 14.57 -9.01
C LEU A 359 -27.27 13.23 -8.35
N ARG A 360 -27.65 12.14 -9.04
CA ARG A 360 -27.25 10.80 -8.64
C ARG A 360 -25.87 10.52 -9.22
N VAL A 361 -24.87 10.45 -8.34
CA VAL A 361 -23.49 10.11 -8.72
C VAL A 361 -23.46 8.73 -9.36
N ARG A 362 -22.89 8.64 -10.57
CA ARG A 362 -22.65 7.38 -11.26
C ARG A 362 -21.28 6.84 -10.87
N VAL A 363 -21.30 5.66 -10.24
CA VAL A 363 -20.12 4.94 -9.78
C VAL A 363 -20.16 3.53 -10.35
N GLU A 364 -19.06 3.08 -10.94
CA GLU A 364 -18.89 1.72 -11.46
C GLU A 364 -17.60 1.12 -10.92
N THR A 365 -17.64 -0.14 -10.49
CA THR A 365 -16.48 -0.84 -9.93
C THR A 365 -16.04 -1.97 -10.83
N PHE A 366 -14.75 -2.24 -10.91
CA PHE A 366 -14.15 -3.31 -11.69
C PHE A 366 -13.47 -4.31 -10.76
N SER A 367 -13.72 -5.60 -10.99
CA SER A 367 -13.00 -6.71 -10.40
C SER A 367 -12.42 -7.59 -11.50
N ASN A 368 -11.12 -7.81 -11.41
CA ASN A 368 -10.30 -8.49 -12.40
C ASN A 368 -10.09 -9.94 -11.98
N LYS A 369 -10.26 -10.86 -12.92
CA LYS A 369 -10.26 -12.30 -12.68
C LYS A 369 -9.23 -12.97 -13.58
N SER A 370 -8.05 -13.25 -13.03
CA SER A 370 -6.91 -13.87 -13.73
C SER A 370 -6.83 -15.38 -13.48
N HIS A 371 -7.97 -16.07 -13.56
CA HIS A 371 -8.01 -17.52 -13.39
C HIS A 371 -7.33 -18.22 -14.57
N ASP A 372 -6.52 -19.24 -14.29
CA ASP A 372 -6.05 -20.17 -15.31
C ASP A 372 -7.05 -21.33 -15.38
N PHE A 373 -7.86 -21.36 -16.44
CA PHE A 373 -8.87 -22.40 -16.65
C PHE A 373 -8.32 -23.64 -17.40
N LYS A 374 -7.00 -23.73 -17.63
CA LYS A 374 -6.41 -24.92 -18.29
C LYS A 374 -6.76 -26.18 -17.50
N GLY A 375 -7.35 -27.16 -18.19
CA GLY A 375 -7.74 -28.44 -17.62
C GLY A 375 -9.05 -28.43 -16.82
N TRP A 376 -9.75 -27.31 -16.72
CA TRP A 376 -11.05 -27.24 -16.06
C TRP A 376 -12.17 -27.76 -16.97
N SER A 377 -13.17 -28.42 -16.39
CA SER A 377 -14.39 -28.73 -17.13
C SER A 377 -15.23 -27.46 -17.35
N GLU A 378 -16.04 -27.43 -18.41
CA GLU A 378 -16.93 -26.27 -18.65
C GLU A 378 -17.81 -25.98 -17.43
N LYS A 379 -18.32 -27.03 -16.77
CA LYS A 379 -19.14 -26.92 -15.56
C LYS A 379 -18.39 -26.22 -14.42
N ASP A 380 -17.11 -26.53 -14.22
CA ASP A 380 -16.32 -25.92 -13.15
C ASP A 380 -16.04 -24.45 -13.45
N ILE A 381 -15.79 -24.11 -14.71
CA ILE A 381 -15.66 -22.72 -15.16
C ILE A 381 -16.94 -21.94 -14.86
N PHE A 382 -18.13 -22.47 -15.21
CA PHE A 382 -19.39 -21.80 -14.91
C PHE A 382 -19.66 -21.66 -13.41
N ASN A 383 -19.34 -22.68 -12.62
CA ASN A 383 -19.48 -22.61 -11.16
C ASN A 383 -18.60 -21.50 -10.58
N GLN A 384 -17.37 -21.37 -11.06
CA GLN A 384 -16.45 -20.31 -10.65
C GLN A 384 -16.98 -18.93 -11.04
N VAL A 385 -17.45 -18.76 -12.28
CA VAL A 385 -18.03 -17.47 -12.74
C VAL A 385 -19.24 -17.08 -11.90
N VAL A 386 -20.14 -18.02 -11.58
CA VAL A 386 -21.29 -17.74 -10.70
C VAL A 386 -20.84 -17.35 -9.30
N ALA A 387 -19.79 -17.98 -8.76
CA ALA A 387 -19.21 -17.60 -7.49
C ALA A 387 -18.61 -16.18 -7.52
N ASP A 388 -17.87 -15.85 -8.58
CA ASP A 388 -17.27 -14.54 -8.80
C ASP A 388 -18.31 -13.43 -8.92
N VAL A 389 -19.41 -13.67 -9.65
CA VAL A 389 -20.54 -12.72 -9.77
C VAL A 389 -21.12 -12.41 -8.40
N LYS A 390 -21.39 -13.46 -7.59
CA LYS A 390 -21.93 -13.28 -6.24
C LYS A 390 -20.95 -12.53 -5.33
N GLU A 391 -19.68 -12.91 -5.37
CA GLU A 391 -18.63 -12.25 -4.59
C GLU A 391 -18.53 -10.77 -4.95
N ALA A 392 -18.48 -10.43 -6.24
CA ALA A 392 -18.33 -9.06 -6.71
C ALA A 392 -19.54 -8.19 -6.37
N GLN A 393 -20.76 -8.74 -6.45
CA GLN A 393 -21.97 -8.05 -6.00
C GLN A 393 -21.91 -7.71 -4.51
N VAL A 394 -21.46 -8.64 -3.68
CA VAL A 394 -21.37 -8.46 -2.23
C VAL A 394 -20.25 -7.48 -1.85
N LYS A 395 -19.06 -7.64 -2.44
CA LYS A 395 -17.87 -6.86 -2.07
C LYS A 395 -17.87 -5.45 -2.66
N TYR A 396 -18.35 -5.29 -3.89
CA TYR A 396 -18.15 -4.07 -4.68
C TYR A 396 -19.45 -3.41 -5.15
N GLY A 397 -20.60 -4.05 -4.97
CA GLY A 397 -21.90 -3.47 -5.30
C GLY A 397 -22.54 -2.71 -4.12
N GLY A 398 -23.76 -2.21 -4.31
CA GLY A 398 -24.60 -1.68 -3.23
C GLY A 398 -24.25 -0.23 -2.87
N ILE A 399 -24.56 0.17 -1.64
CA ILE A 399 -24.17 1.48 -1.11
C ILE A 399 -22.81 1.32 -0.43
N VAL A 400 -21.85 2.14 -0.82
CA VAL A 400 -20.48 2.13 -0.27
C VAL A 400 -20.03 3.53 0.09
N GLN A 401 -19.10 3.64 1.03
CA GLN A 401 -18.38 4.88 1.32
C GLN A 401 -16.95 4.80 0.83
N VAL A 402 -16.50 5.83 0.10
CA VAL A 402 -15.08 5.98 -0.23
C VAL A 402 -14.31 6.43 1.00
N ARG A 403 -13.22 5.74 1.32
CA ARG A 403 -12.42 5.99 2.53
C ARG A 403 -11.02 6.54 2.26
N ARG A 404 -10.70 6.92 1.01
CA ARG A 404 -9.44 7.61 0.67
C ARG A 404 -9.58 9.12 0.84
N PRO A 405 -8.81 9.76 1.76
CA PRO A 405 -8.80 11.21 1.88
C PRO A 405 -8.46 11.91 0.56
N GLY A 406 -9.08 13.06 0.30
CA GLY A 406 -8.88 13.83 -0.93
C GLY A 406 -9.67 13.33 -2.15
N HIS A 407 -10.35 12.18 -2.08
CA HIS A 407 -11.26 11.74 -3.13
C HIS A 407 -12.56 12.57 -3.12
N PRO A 408 -13.14 12.96 -4.28
CA PRO A 408 -14.36 13.79 -4.33
C PRO A 408 -15.57 13.22 -3.58
N LEU A 409 -15.64 11.90 -3.46
CA LEU A 409 -16.71 11.16 -2.76
C LEU A 409 -16.32 10.72 -1.34
N PHE A 410 -15.23 11.26 -0.78
CA PHE A 410 -14.74 10.84 0.54
C PHE A 410 -15.83 10.96 1.62
N GLY A 411 -16.08 9.87 2.34
CA GLY A 411 -17.05 9.79 3.43
C GLY A 411 -18.52 9.81 3.01
N GLN A 412 -18.82 9.88 1.71
CA GLN A 412 -20.20 9.92 1.20
C GLN A 412 -20.74 8.52 0.93
N ASP A 413 -22.02 8.30 1.23
CA ASP A 413 -22.74 7.09 0.82
C ASP A 413 -23.08 7.19 -0.66
N VAL A 414 -22.46 6.32 -1.47
CA VAL A 414 -22.66 6.31 -2.92
C VAL A 414 -23.15 4.95 -3.40
N PRO A 415 -24.25 4.90 -4.17
CA PRO A 415 -24.72 3.66 -4.76
C PRO A 415 -23.88 3.29 -5.98
N VAL A 416 -23.25 2.11 -5.94
CA VAL A 416 -22.59 1.52 -7.10
C VAL A 416 -23.65 1.14 -8.12
N SER A 417 -23.55 1.76 -9.29
CA SER A 417 -24.52 1.64 -10.38
C SER A 417 -24.32 0.35 -11.19
N ARG A 418 -23.07 -0.11 -11.30
CA ARG A 418 -22.70 -1.32 -12.04
C ARG A 418 -21.40 -1.90 -11.49
N VAL A 419 -21.31 -3.23 -11.50
CA VAL A 419 -20.08 -3.97 -11.20
C VAL A 419 -19.62 -4.65 -12.48
N HIS A 420 -18.34 -4.52 -12.81
CA HIS A 420 -17.72 -5.14 -13.98
C HIS A 420 -16.82 -6.26 -13.53
N LEU A 421 -17.01 -7.46 -14.08
CA LEU A 421 -16.03 -8.53 -14.01
C LEU A 421 -15.21 -8.52 -15.29
N VAL A 422 -13.90 -8.41 -15.19
CA VAL A 422 -12.99 -8.47 -16.35
C VAL A 422 -12.16 -9.74 -16.23
N TYR A 423 -12.42 -10.72 -17.10
CA TYR A 423 -11.70 -11.98 -17.13
C TYR A 423 -10.48 -11.91 -18.02
N ASP A 424 -9.40 -12.53 -17.55
CA ASP A 424 -8.30 -12.93 -18.42
C ASP A 424 -8.82 -13.95 -19.42
N SER A 425 -8.57 -13.69 -20.69
CA SER A 425 -9.22 -14.37 -21.79
C SER A 425 -8.30 -15.33 -22.55
N GLU A 426 -7.04 -15.45 -22.08
CA GLU A 426 -6.01 -16.34 -22.64
C GLU A 426 -6.49 -17.80 -22.73
N THR A 427 -7.17 -18.31 -21.71
CA THR A 427 -7.53 -19.74 -21.59
C THR A 427 -8.99 -20.04 -21.95
N LEU A 428 -9.74 -19.04 -22.43
CA LEU A 428 -11.16 -19.19 -22.74
C LEU A 428 -11.40 -19.24 -24.26
N THR A 429 -12.16 -20.23 -24.72
CA THR A 429 -12.60 -20.29 -26.12
C THR A 429 -13.67 -19.24 -26.41
N LEU A 430 -13.84 -18.86 -27.67
CA LEU A 430 -14.89 -17.89 -28.07
C LEU A 430 -16.29 -18.34 -27.64
N ARG A 431 -16.59 -19.65 -27.77
CA ARG A 431 -17.84 -20.24 -27.32
C ARG A 431 -18.04 -20.05 -25.81
N LEU A 432 -17.02 -20.35 -25.01
CA LEU A 432 -17.09 -20.17 -23.55
C LEU A 432 -17.28 -18.70 -23.19
N LYS A 433 -16.58 -17.77 -23.84
CA LYS A 433 -16.76 -16.31 -23.62
C LYS A 433 -18.22 -15.89 -23.85
N GLN A 434 -18.86 -16.38 -24.92
CA GLN A 434 -20.26 -16.09 -25.24
C GLN A 434 -21.24 -16.65 -24.20
N GLU A 435 -21.00 -17.87 -23.71
CA GLU A 435 -21.87 -18.47 -22.69
C GLU A 435 -21.67 -17.84 -21.31
N ILE A 436 -20.43 -17.53 -20.94
CA ILE A 436 -20.09 -16.81 -19.69
C ILE A 436 -20.77 -15.44 -19.67
N ALA A 437 -20.78 -14.72 -20.80
CA ALA A 437 -21.43 -13.41 -20.90
C ALA A 437 -22.96 -13.47 -20.68
N LYS A 438 -23.59 -14.64 -20.77
CA LYS A 438 -25.02 -14.86 -20.52
C LYS A 438 -25.33 -15.21 -19.07
N VAL A 439 -24.31 -15.42 -18.21
CA VAL A 439 -24.53 -15.78 -16.81
C VAL A 439 -25.35 -14.67 -16.14
N PRO A 440 -26.56 -14.98 -15.64
CA PRO A 440 -27.46 -13.97 -15.14
C PRO A 440 -26.92 -13.33 -13.86
N SER A 441 -26.88 -12.00 -13.82
CA SER A 441 -26.71 -11.25 -12.59
C SER A 441 -28.04 -11.23 -11.85
N ASN A 442 -28.12 -11.77 -10.62
CA ASN A 442 -29.34 -11.68 -9.82
C ASN A 442 -29.76 -10.21 -9.64
N ASN A 443 -31.07 -9.93 -9.80
CA ASN A 443 -31.74 -8.64 -10.03
C ASN A 443 -31.44 -7.43 -9.10
N LYS A 444 -30.53 -7.50 -8.12
CA LYS A 444 -30.25 -6.37 -7.21
C LYS A 444 -29.19 -5.41 -7.73
N ILE A 445 -28.23 -5.88 -8.54
CA ILE A 445 -27.10 -5.09 -9.06
C ILE A 445 -26.69 -5.62 -10.43
N ASN A 446 -26.56 -4.74 -11.42
CA ASN A 446 -26.15 -5.10 -12.78
C ASN A 446 -24.66 -5.47 -12.78
N VAL A 447 -24.35 -6.74 -13.03
CA VAL A 447 -22.98 -7.22 -13.21
C VAL A 447 -22.75 -7.45 -14.69
N GLU A 448 -21.74 -6.80 -15.26
CA GLU A 448 -21.35 -7.01 -16.65
C GLU A 448 -20.02 -7.76 -16.72
N ILE A 449 -19.97 -8.79 -17.56
CA ILE A 449 -18.78 -9.60 -17.76
C ILE A 449 -18.08 -9.17 -19.05
N HIS A 450 -16.77 -8.95 -18.94
CA HIS A 450 -15.88 -8.50 -19.99
C HIS A 450 -14.66 -9.41 -20.08
N PHE A 451 -13.99 -9.39 -21.22
CA PHE A 451 -12.80 -10.18 -21.48
C PHE A 451 -11.66 -9.26 -21.90
N HIS A 452 -10.48 -9.51 -21.37
CA HIS A 452 -9.26 -8.77 -21.67
C HIS A 452 -8.11 -9.74 -21.91
N ASP A 453 -7.36 -9.49 -22.98
CA ASP A 453 -6.13 -10.22 -23.27
C ASP A 453 -4.95 -9.40 -22.77
N VAL A 454 -4.09 -10.00 -21.96
CA VAL A 454 -2.83 -9.36 -21.58
C VAL A 454 -1.94 -9.33 -22.81
N PRO A 455 -1.54 -8.14 -23.32
CA PRO A 455 -0.58 -8.08 -24.40
C PRO A 455 0.71 -8.77 -23.96
N PRO A 456 1.40 -9.51 -24.85
CA PRO A 456 2.71 -10.05 -24.51
C PRO A 456 3.63 -8.90 -24.08
N THR A 457 4.33 -9.08 -22.96
CA THR A 457 5.33 -8.13 -22.48
C THR A 457 6.37 -7.92 -23.59
N PRO A 458 6.65 -6.67 -24.00
CA PRO A 458 7.63 -6.38 -25.06
C PRO A 458 9.04 -6.81 -24.69
#